data_AF-A0A7W2RIJ3-F1
#
_entry.id   AF-A0A7W2RIJ3-F1
#
_cell.length_a   1.000
_cell.length_b   1.000
_cell.length_c   1.000
_cell.angle_alpha   90.00
_cell.angle_beta   90.00
_cell.angle_gamma   90.00
#
_symmetry.space_group_name_H-M   'P 1'
#
loop_
_entity.id
_entity.type
_entity.pdbx_description
1 polymer ?
#
loop_
_entity_poly.entity_id
_entity_poly.type
_entity_poly.pdbx_seq_one_letter_code
_entity_poly.pdbx_strand_id
1 'polypeptide(L)'
;MKQLTNNSFSKQKGFTLIELVVVIVILGILAATAAPKFINIQDDANTATLQAVKASMQTASALVYSKSLIAGNQDTAAADAPTVKINGSDLPINYGYPLADYGTTATDPNWTNIIEVGGDFTTVFVTPNFYVYPTGKDAPTAVTSSDTNNCFVYYTQAANAGDPPTITVVDCL
;
A
#
# COMPACT_ATOMS: atom_id res chain seq x y z
N MET A 1 36.34 70.21 -36.19
CA MET A 1 35.37 69.22 -36.70
C MET A 1 35.65 67.90 -36.00
N LYS A 2 34.74 67.43 -35.13
CA LYS A 2 34.96 66.28 -34.26
C LYS A 2 34.12 65.13 -34.84
N GLN A 3 34.80 64.11 -35.39
CA GLN A 3 34.11 62.96 -35.99
C GLN A 3 33.43 62.14 -34.89
N LEU A 4 32.16 61.82 -35.11
CA LEU A 4 31.35 60.98 -34.24
C LEU A 4 31.63 59.51 -34.59
N THR A 5 32.13 58.77 -33.61
CA THR A 5 32.44 57.35 -33.72
C THR A 5 31.15 56.55 -33.95
N ASN A 6 31.08 55.82 -35.07
CA ASN A 6 29.97 54.92 -35.38
C ASN A 6 29.99 53.73 -34.41
N ASN A 7 29.05 53.69 -33.46
CA ASN A 7 28.84 52.52 -32.63
C ASN A 7 27.95 51.53 -33.40
N SER A 8 28.51 50.38 -33.75
CA SER A 8 27.78 49.26 -34.35
C SER A 8 26.80 48.69 -33.31
N PHE A 9 25.53 49.11 -33.36
CA PHE A 9 24.46 48.43 -32.64
C PHE A 9 24.33 47.02 -33.22
N SER A 10 24.84 46.01 -32.51
CA SER A 10 24.51 44.63 -32.83
C SER A 10 22.99 44.49 -32.73
N LYS A 11 22.36 44.04 -33.82
CA LYS A 11 20.90 43.82 -33.83
C LYS A 11 20.60 42.70 -32.85
N GLN A 12 20.19 43.05 -31.64
CA GLN A 12 19.63 42.11 -30.69
C GLN A 12 18.35 41.56 -31.33
N LYS A 13 18.41 40.32 -31.83
CA LYS A 13 17.23 39.62 -32.36
C LYS A 13 16.33 39.31 -31.16
N GLY A 14 15.36 40.18 -30.90
CA GLY A 14 14.30 39.91 -29.94
C GLY A 14 13.43 38.75 -30.41
N PHE A 15 12.90 37.98 -29.46
CA PHE A 15 11.85 37.00 -29.73
C PHE A 15 10.62 37.70 -30.33
N THR A 16 10.01 37.08 -31.32
CA THR A 16 8.76 37.58 -31.92
C THR A 16 7.58 37.27 -31.01
N LEU A 17 6.54 38.11 -31.04
CA LEU A 17 5.30 37.84 -30.29
C LEU A 17 4.66 36.50 -30.71
N ILE A 18 4.79 36.12 -31.98
CA ILE A 18 4.25 34.86 -32.48
C ILE A 18 4.99 33.64 -31.92
N GLU A 19 6.31 33.69 -31.73
CA GLU A 19 7.06 32.61 -31.08
C GLU A 19 6.58 32.40 -29.65
N LEU A 20 6.35 33.48 -28.90
CA LEU A 20 5.84 33.38 -27.53
C LEU A 20 4.41 32.80 -27.49
N VAL A 21 3.54 33.22 -28.41
CA VAL A 21 2.17 32.70 -28.52
C VAL A 21 2.16 31.21 -28.89
N VAL A 22 2.99 30.79 -29.85
CA VAL A 22 3.08 29.38 -30.24
C VAL A 22 3.56 28.52 -29.07
N VAL A 23 4.52 28.99 -28.27
CA VAL A 23 5.02 28.27 -27.10
C VAL A 23 3.93 28.06 -26.06
N ILE A 24 3.17 29.09 -25.68
CA ILE A 24 2.09 28.94 -24.69
C ILE A 24 0.97 28.04 -25.20
N VAL A 25 0.68 28.06 -26.52
CA VAL A 25 -0.30 27.16 -27.13
C VAL A 25 0.17 25.70 -27.06
N ILE A 26 1.44 25.43 -27.40
CA ILE A 26 2.03 24.10 -27.30
C ILE A 26 2.00 23.60 -25.84
N LEU A 27 2.42 24.45 -24.89
CA LEU A 27 2.38 24.11 -23.45
C LEU A 27 0.94 23.87 -22.97
N GLY A 28 -0.04 24.62 -23.47
CA GLY A 28 -1.45 24.42 -23.17
C GLY A 28 -1.97 23.06 -23.62
N ILE A 29 -1.61 22.61 -24.82
CA ILE A 29 -2.00 21.28 -25.34
C ILE A 29 -1.33 20.16 -24.53
N LEU A 30 -0.04 20.29 -24.23
CA LEU A 30 0.69 19.32 -23.40
C LEU A 30 0.12 19.24 -21.99
N ALA A 31 -0.23 20.37 -21.37
CA ALA A 31 -0.83 20.40 -20.06
C ALA A 31 -2.23 19.76 -20.04
N ALA A 32 -3.08 20.09 -21.02
CA ALA A 32 -4.44 19.53 -21.11
C ALA A 32 -4.46 18.00 -21.29
N THR A 33 -3.48 17.46 -22.01
CA THR A 33 -3.34 16.01 -22.24
C THR A 33 -2.66 15.27 -21.09
N ALA A 34 -1.74 15.92 -20.37
CA ALA A 34 -1.02 15.31 -19.27
C ALA A 34 -1.77 15.37 -17.93
N ALA A 35 -2.56 16.42 -17.68
CA ALA A 35 -3.24 16.65 -16.40
C ALA A 35 -4.10 15.47 -15.92
N PRO A 36 -4.92 14.80 -16.77
CA PRO A 36 -5.73 13.66 -16.32
C PRO A 36 -4.89 12.49 -15.80
N LYS A 37 -3.69 12.28 -16.38
CA LYS A 37 -2.80 11.20 -15.96
C LYS A 37 -2.17 11.47 -14.60
N PHE A 38 -1.95 12.73 -14.23
CA PHE A 38 -1.31 13.08 -12.96
C PHE A 38 -2.25 13.01 -11.74
N ILE A 39 -3.57 13.09 -11.95
CA ILE A 39 -4.54 13.12 -10.85
C ILE A 39 -4.61 11.75 -10.12
N ASN A 40 -4.51 10.64 -10.85
CA ASN A 40 -4.72 9.30 -10.27
C ASN A 40 -3.42 8.54 -9.92
N ILE A 41 -2.23 9.08 -10.23
CA ILE A 41 -0.96 8.35 -10.04
C ILE A 41 -0.72 7.96 -8.58
N GLN A 42 -1.14 8.80 -7.62
CA GLN A 42 -0.91 8.50 -6.21
C GLN A 42 -1.76 7.32 -5.74
N ASP A 43 -3.02 7.26 -6.15
CA ASP A 43 -3.92 6.17 -5.77
C ASP A 43 -3.56 4.87 -6.51
N ASP A 44 -3.13 4.96 -7.77
CA ASP A 44 -2.56 3.82 -8.51
C ASP A 44 -1.30 3.28 -7.81
N ALA A 45 -0.40 4.18 -7.37
CA ALA A 45 0.82 3.81 -6.67
C ALA A 45 0.51 3.15 -5.32
N ASN A 46 -0.39 3.74 -4.53
CA ASN A 46 -0.81 3.18 -3.25
C ASN A 46 -1.45 1.80 -3.44
N THR A 47 -2.34 1.65 -4.42
CA THR A 47 -2.96 0.36 -4.76
C THR A 47 -1.91 -0.68 -5.13
N ALA A 48 -0.92 -0.33 -5.96
CA ALA A 48 0.18 -1.23 -6.31
C ALA A 48 0.99 -1.65 -5.07
N THR A 49 1.27 -0.74 -4.14
CA THR A 49 1.96 -1.09 -2.89
C THR A 49 1.11 -2.01 -2.01
N LEU A 50 -0.21 -1.81 -1.95
CA LEU A 50 -1.12 -2.70 -1.21
C LEU A 50 -1.19 -4.10 -1.83
N GLN A 51 -1.06 -4.23 -3.16
CA GLN A 51 -0.91 -5.54 -3.80
C GLN A 51 0.39 -6.24 -3.37
N ALA A 52 1.48 -5.49 -3.18
CA ALA A 52 2.72 -6.03 -2.63
C ALA A 52 2.56 -6.47 -1.17
N VAL A 53 1.84 -5.68 -0.35
CA VAL A 53 1.49 -6.07 1.03
C VAL A 53 0.65 -7.34 1.05
N LYS A 54 -0.38 -7.45 0.19
CA LYS A 54 -1.16 -8.69 0.01
C LYS A 54 -0.27 -9.89 -0.27
N ALA A 55 0.67 -9.77 -1.20
CA ALA A 55 1.60 -10.85 -1.52
C ALA A 55 2.46 -11.24 -0.29
N SER A 56 2.97 -10.26 0.46
CA SER A 56 3.70 -10.49 1.72
C SER A 56 2.84 -11.25 2.74
N MET A 57 1.57 -10.85 2.92
CA MET A 57 0.65 -11.54 3.83
C MET A 57 0.34 -12.97 3.40
N GLN A 58 0.21 -13.22 2.09
CA GLN A 58 0.03 -14.56 1.54
C GLN A 58 1.26 -15.44 1.80
N THR A 59 2.47 -14.92 1.56
CA THR A 59 3.72 -15.62 1.84
C THR A 59 3.86 -15.92 3.33
N ALA A 60 3.61 -14.95 4.21
CA ALA A 60 3.66 -15.14 5.66
C ALA A 60 2.66 -16.21 6.13
N SER A 61 1.42 -16.16 5.62
CA SER A 61 0.38 -17.15 5.92
C SER A 61 0.80 -18.56 5.50
N ALA A 62 1.36 -18.73 4.30
CA ALA A 62 1.83 -20.01 3.80
C ALA A 62 3.01 -20.57 4.60
N LEU A 63 3.92 -19.71 5.06
CA LEU A 63 5.06 -20.10 5.88
C LEU A 63 4.60 -20.57 7.27
N VAL A 64 3.69 -19.82 7.90
CA VAL A 64 3.09 -20.18 9.19
C VAL A 64 2.33 -21.50 9.09
N TYR A 65 1.55 -21.68 8.02
CA TYR A 65 0.86 -22.95 7.75
C TYR A 65 1.83 -24.12 7.56
N SER A 66 2.93 -23.92 6.83
CA SER A 66 3.96 -24.94 6.67
C SER A 66 4.59 -25.36 8.00
N LYS A 67 4.82 -24.41 8.91
CA LYS A 67 5.30 -24.71 10.27
C LYS A 67 4.26 -25.43 11.10
N SER A 68 2.99 -25.10 10.92
CA SER A 68 1.87 -25.74 11.60
C SER A 68 1.70 -27.20 11.18
N LEU A 69 1.85 -27.51 9.90
CA LEU A 69 1.88 -28.89 9.39
C LEU A 69 3.01 -29.71 10.02
N ILE A 70 4.20 -29.13 10.21
CA ILE A 70 5.33 -29.79 10.87
C ILE A 70 5.03 -30.03 12.36
N ALA A 71 4.38 -29.07 13.01
CA ALA A 71 3.96 -29.18 14.41
C ALA A 71 2.75 -30.12 14.61
N GLY A 72 2.01 -30.45 13.55
CA GLY A 72 0.81 -31.28 13.58
C GLY A 72 -0.42 -30.59 14.18
N ASN A 73 -0.47 -29.25 14.15
CA ASN A 73 -1.55 -28.44 14.73
C ASN A 73 -2.32 -27.60 13.70
N GLN A 74 -2.23 -27.96 12.41
CA GLN A 74 -2.88 -27.25 11.30
C GLN A 74 -4.40 -27.29 11.35
N ASP A 75 -4.99 -28.28 12.01
CA ASP A 75 -6.44 -28.43 12.14
C ASP A 75 -6.95 -27.97 13.51
N THR A 76 -6.06 -27.44 14.36
CA THR A 76 -6.38 -27.01 15.72
C THR A 76 -6.95 -25.58 15.70
N ALA A 77 -8.10 -25.40 16.35
CA ALA A 77 -8.75 -24.10 16.47
C ALA A 77 -8.00 -23.19 17.47
N ALA A 78 -8.11 -21.88 17.29
CA ALA A 78 -7.48 -20.89 18.16
C ALA A 78 -7.88 -21.01 19.64
N ALA A 79 -9.07 -21.56 19.93
CA ALA A 79 -9.56 -21.77 21.29
C ALA A 79 -8.68 -22.72 22.12
N ASP A 80 -7.96 -23.64 21.47
CA ASP A 80 -7.02 -24.57 22.10
C ASP A 80 -5.60 -23.97 22.22
N ALA A 81 -5.44 -22.68 21.90
CA ALA A 81 -4.18 -21.93 21.93
C ALA A 81 -3.00 -22.60 21.18
N PRO A 82 -3.19 -23.12 19.95
CA PRO A 82 -2.08 -23.65 19.17
C PRO A 82 -1.09 -22.54 18.81
N THR A 83 0.18 -22.91 18.71
CA THR A 83 1.26 -21.98 18.35
C THR A 83 2.25 -22.60 17.36
N VAL A 84 2.98 -21.76 16.64
CA VAL A 84 4.18 -22.16 15.87
C VAL A 84 5.36 -21.24 16.19
N LYS A 85 6.59 -21.76 16.07
CA LYS A 85 7.80 -20.96 16.31
C LYS A 85 8.16 -20.07 15.12
N ILE A 86 8.16 -18.76 15.31
CA ILE A 86 8.70 -17.75 14.40
C ILE A 86 9.82 -17.00 15.13
N ASN A 87 11.04 -17.05 14.57
CA ASN A 87 12.24 -16.44 15.18
C ASN A 87 12.47 -16.82 16.66
N GLY A 88 12.11 -18.05 17.05
CA GLY A 88 12.25 -18.56 18.42
C GLY A 88 11.06 -18.27 19.36
N SER A 89 10.15 -17.38 18.95
CA SER A 89 8.97 -16.98 19.73
C SER A 89 7.72 -17.70 19.24
N ASP A 90 6.74 -17.90 20.14
CA ASP A 90 5.47 -18.56 19.81
C ASP A 90 4.50 -17.59 19.16
N LEU A 91 4.12 -17.86 17.91
CA LEU A 91 3.04 -17.20 17.20
C LEU A 91 1.74 -17.99 17.41
N PRO A 92 0.70 -17.43 18.07
CA PRO A 92 -0.63 -18.02 18.10
C PRO A 92 -1.23 -18.17 16.70
N ILE A 93 -1.92 -19.27 16.45
CA ILE A 93 -2.53 -19.59 15.13
C ILE A 93 -4.00 -20.00 15.27
N ASN A 94 -4.72 -19.98 14.15
CA ASN A 94 -6.04 -20.58 13.99
C ASN A 94 -6.04 -21.46 12.75
N TYR A 95 -6.31 -22.76 12.89
CA TYR A 95 -6.30 -23.72 11.78
C TYR A 95 -5.03 -23.60 10.93
N GLY A 96 -3.88 -23.50 11.61
CA GLY A 96 -2.57 -23.40 10.99
C GLY A 96 -2.18 -22.04 10.41
N TYR A 97 -3.05 -21.03 10.44
CA TYR A 97 -2.76 -19.69 9.93
C TYR A 97 -2.62 -18.65 11.04
N PRO A 98 -1.96 -17.50 10.80
CA PRO A 98 -1.88 -16.42 11.78
C PRO A 98 -3.27 -15.98 12.27
N LEU A 99 -3.41 -15.56 13.53
CA LEU A 99 -4.65 -14.92 13.99
C LEU A 99 -4.87 -13.59 13.28
N ALA A 100 -6.14 -13.19 13.10
CA ALA A 100 -6.47 -11.83 12.67
C ALA A 100 -6.26 -10.81 13.81
N ASP A 101 -6.49 -11.21 15.06
CA ASP A 101 -6.32 -10.37 16.25
C ASP A 101 -5.36 -11.03 17.24
N TYR A 102 -4.42 -10.25 17.77
CA TYR A 102 -3.50 -10.64 18.84
C TYR A 102 -3.80 -9.89 20.15
N GLY A 103 -4.87 -9.09 20.18
CA GLY A 103 -5.26 -8.27 21.32
C GLY A 103 -4.38 -7.04 21.52
N THR A 104 -4.62 -6.31 22.62
CA THR A 104 -3.95 -5.04 22.94
C THR A 104 -2.59 -5.20 23.62
N THR A 105 -2.22 -6.42 24.00
CA THR A 105 -0.93 -6.78 24.58
C THR A 105 -0.13 -7.64 23.61
N ALA A 106 -0.11 -7.26 22.33
CA ALA A 106 0.57 -8.00 21.28
C ALA A 106 2.05 -8.20 21.66
N THR A 107 2.36 -9.36 22.23
CA THR A 107 3.73 -9.82 22.40
C THR A 107 4.20 -10.28 21.03
N ASP A 108 5.42 -9.90 20.67
CA ASP A 108 6.03 -10.42 19.46
C ASP A 108 6.07 -11.96 19.51
N PRO A 109 5.74 -12.65 18.40
CA PRO A 109 5.49 -12.13 17.06
C PRO A 109 3.99 -11.91 16.76
N ASN A 110 3.66 -10.87 15.98
CA ASN A 110 2.32 -10.62 15.42
C ASN A 110 2.43 -10.19 13.92
N TRP A 111 1.32 -9.78 13.28
CA TRP A 111 1.31 -9.32 11.88
C TRP A 111 2.40 -8.29 11.56
N THR A 112 2.60 -7.25 12.37
CA THR A 112 3.60 -6.21 12.08
C THR A 112 5.02 -6.77 11.99
N ASN A 113 5.33 -7.82 12.76
CA ASN A 113 6.65 -8.46 12.74
C ASN A 113 6.81 -9.46 11.58
N ILE A 114 5.75 -10.18 11.20
CA ILE A 114 5.85 -11.25 10.18
C ILE A 114 5.80 -10.74 8.74
N ILE A 115 5.21 -9.57 8.49
CA ILE A 115 5.20 -8.93 7.16
C ILE A 115 6.05 -7.66 7.09
N GLU A 116 6.77 -7.34 8.18
CA GLU A 116 7.67 -6.17 8.29
C GLU A 116 7.01 -4.88 7.79
N VAL A 117 5.84 -4.55 8.36
CA VAL A 117 5.10 -3.34 7.98
C VAL A 117 5.96 -2.11 8.31
N GLY A 118 6.51 -1.46 7.27
CA GLY A 118 7.33 -0.26 7.40
C GLY A 118 6.50 0.98 7.79
N GLY A 119 7.19 2.12 7.97
CA GLY A 119 6.56 3.38 8.40
C GLY A 119 5.59 4.03 7.40
N ASP A 120 5.43 3.43 6.21
CA ASP A 120 4.51 3.88 5.16
C ASP A 120 3.08 3.33 5.34
N PHE A 121 2.90 2.39 6.27
CA PHE A 121 1.63 1.72 6.50
C PHE A 121 1.24 1.72 7.98
N THR A 122 -0.07 1.77 8.20
CA THR A 122 -0.70 1.60 9.50
C THR A 122 -1.55 0.33 9.49
N THR A 123 -1.76 -0.24 10.68
CA THR A 123 -2.57 -1.45 10.85
C THR A 123 -3.70 -1.22 11.84
N VAL A 124 -4.86 -1.83 11.61
CA VAL A 124 -5.98 -1.81 12.56
C VAL A 124 -6.67 -3.17 12.55
N PHE A 125 -7.16 -3.61 13.70
CA PHE A 125 -8.09 -4.74 13.77
C PHE A 125 -9.51 -4.21 13.91
N VAL A 126 -10.39 -4.62 13.00
CA VAL A 126 -11.83 -4.39 13.10
C VAL A 126 -12.50 -5.75 12.89
N THR A 127 -13.13 -6.28 13.94
CA THR A 127 -13.64 -7.64 13.95
C THR A 127 -14.48 -7.96 12.71
N PRO A 128 -14.21 -9.07 11.99
CA PRO A 128 -13.22 -10.12 12.27
C PRO A 128 -11.87 -9.97 11.55
N ASN A 129 -11.57 -8.81 10.97
CA ASN A 129 -10.48 -8.65 10.01
C ASN A 129 -9.31 -7.81 10.55
N PHE A 130 -8.12 -8.17 10.11
CA PHE A 130 -6.92 -7.35 10.24
C PHE A 130 -6.73 -6.52 8.97
N TYR A 131 -6.45 -5.23 9.10
CA TYR A 131 -6.28 -4.30 7.99
C TYR A 131 -4.88 -3.72 7.99
N VAL A 132 -4.33 -3.51 6.79
CA VAL A 132 -3.14 -2.70 6.53
C VAL A 132 -3.50 -1.63 5.50
N TYR A 133 -3.14 -0.39 5.77
CA TYR A 133 -3.51 0.76 4.93
C TYR A 133 -2.39 1.82 4.96
N PRO A 134 -2.23 2.66 3.91
CA PRO A 134 -1.16 3.65 3.88
C PRO A 134 -1.30 4.68 4.99
N THR A 135 -0.17 5.12 5.56
CA THR A 135 -0.15 6.18 6.55
C THR A 135 -0.73 7.49 5.97
N GLY A 136 -1.61 8.13 6.73
CA GLY A 136 -2.29 9.37 6.31
C GLY A 136 -3.62 9.16 5.59
N LYS A 137 -4.01 7.91 5.26
CA LYS A 137 -5.38 7.57 4.88
C LYS A 137 -6.23 7.26 6.13
N ASP A 138 -7.54 7.43 6.01
CA ASP A 138 -8.48 7.11 7.08
C ASP A 138 -8.47 5.62 7.41
N ALA A 139 -8.64 5.29 8.70
CA ALA A 139 -8.66 3.91 9.15
C ALA A 139 -9.87 3.16 8.56
N PRO A 140 -9.67 1.96 7.96
CA PRO A 140 -10.76 1.15 7.47
C PRO A 140 -11.72 0.75 8.59
N THR A 141 -13.02 0.78 8.29
CA THR A 141 -14.08 0.43 9.25
C THR A 141 -14.85 -0.83 8.86
N ALA A 142 -14.76 -1.25 7.60
CA ALA A 142 -15.40 -2.44 7.06
C ALA A 142 -14.66 -2.91 5.80
N VAL A 143 -14.99 -4.12 5.32
CA VAL A 143 -14.45 -4.68 4.06
C VAL A 143 -15.08 -4.10 2.79
N THR A 144 -16.04 -3.18 2.92
CA THR A 144 -16.76 -2.56 1.80
C THR A 144 -15.95 -1.42 1.19
N SER A 145 -15.97 -1.25 -0.13
CA SER A 145 -15.40 -0.06 -0.77
C SER A 145 -16.39 1.11 -0.78
N SER A 146 -15.94 2.30 -0.41
CA SER A 146 -16.66 3.57 -0.60
C SER A 146 -15.69 4.74 -0.76
N ASP A 147 -16.20 5.91 -1.14
CA ASP A 147 -15.43 7.15 -1.27
C ASP A 147 -14.69 7.53 0.02
N THR A 148 -15.18 7.08 1.18
CA THR A 148 -14.59 7.34 2.51
C THR A 148 -14.00 6.10 3.17
N ASN A 149 -14.02 4.94 2.51
CA ASN A 149 -13.49 3.68 3.03
C ASN A 149 -12.88 2.88 1.86
N ASN A 150 -11.67 3.25 1.48
CA ASN A 150 -10.91 2.66 0.38
C ASN A 150 -9.41 2.62 0.74
N CYS A 151 -8.57 2.10 -0.16
CA CYS A 151 -7.12 2.11 -0.01
C CYS A 151 -6.59 1.27 1.17
N PHE A 152 -6.93 -0.01 1.20
CA PHE A 152 -6.44 -0.95 2.22
C PHE A 152 -6.37 -2.38 1.72
N VAL A 153 -5.59 -3.22 2.39
CA VAL A 153 -5.66 -4.67 2.29
C VAL A 153 -6.17 -5.22 3.61
N TYR A 154 -6.98 -6.27 3.55
CA TYR A 154 -7.49 -6.93 4.75
C TYR A 154 -7.26 -8.44 4.72
N TYR A 155 -7.10 -9.00 5.90
CA TYR A 155 -6.98 -10.42 6.19
C TYR A 155 -8.15 -10.88 7.06
N THR A 156 -8.84 -11.92 6.59
CA THR A 156 -9.84 -12.66 7.35
C THR A 156 -9.27 -14.05 7.65
N GLN A 157 -9.17 -14.40 8.94
CA GLN A 157 -8.66 -15.69 9.35
C GLN A 157 -9.52 -16.86 8.86
N ALA A 158 -8.92 -18.05 8.76
CA ALA A 158 -9.61 -19.28 8.40
C ALA A 158 -10.78 -19.57 9.38
N ALA A 159 -11.94 -19.96 8.85
CA ALA A 159 -13.12 -20.24 9.66
C ALA A 159 -13.15 -21.69 10.18
N ASN A 160 -12.58 -22.63 9.43
CA ASN A 160 -12.56 -24.05 9.75
C ASN A 160 -11.19 -24.66 9.39
N ALA A 161 -10.95 -25.88 9.90
CA ALA A 161 -9.84 -26.70 9.47
C ALA A 161 -9.90 -26.97 7.96
N GLY A 162 -8.77 -26.82 7.28
CA GLY A 162 -8.64 -27.01 5.83
C GLY A 162 -9.05 -25.80 4.97
N ASP A 163 -9.74 -24.79 5.54
CA ASP A 163 -10.06 -23.55 4.81
C ASP A 163 -8.86 -22.60 4.79
N PRO A 164 -8.50 -22.00 3.64
CA PRO A 164 -7.49 -20.95 3.61
C PRO A 164 -8.06 -19.63 4.16
N PRO A 165 -7.21 -18.73 4.69
CA PRO A 165 -7.63 -17.38 5.02
C PRO A 165 -7.91 -16.57 3.76
N THR A 166 -8.70 -15.50 3.90
CA THR A 166 -8.98 -14.55 2.81
C THR A 166 -8.08 -13.34 2.92
N ILE A 167 -7.43 -12.94 1.82
CA ILE A 167 -6.60 -11.73 1.74
C ILE A 167 -6.96 -10.95 0.47
N THR A 168 -7.50 -9.75 0.66
CA THR A 168 -8.07 -8.94 -0.44
C THR A 168 -7.65 -7.49 -0.32
N VAL A 169 -7.37 -6.87 -1.46
CA VAL A 169 -7.09 -5.44 -1.59
C VAL A 169 -8.39 -4.73 -1.99
N VAL A 170 -8.65 -3.61 -1.32
CA VAL A 170 -9.61 -2.59 -1.73
C VAL A 170 -8.78 -1.43 -2.29
N ASP A 171 -8.94 -1.20 -3.59
CA ASP A 171 -8.17 -0.20 -4.33
C ASP A 171 -8.38 1.21 -3.76
N CYS A 172 -7.40 2.09 -3.97
CA CYS A 172 -7.48 3.48 -3.60
C CYS A 172 -8.32 4.24 -4.65
N LEU A 173 -9.16 5.17 -4.18
CA LEU A 173 -10.03 6.01 -5.00
C LEU A 173 -9.80 7.49 -4.73
#